data_AF-A0A954HC44-F1
#
_entry.id   AF-A0A954HC44-F1
#
_cell.length_a   1.000
_cell.length_b   1.000
_cell.length_c   1.000
_cell.angle_alpha   90.00
_cell.angle_beta   90.00
_cell.angle_gamma   90.00
#
_symmetry.space_group_name_H-M   'P 1'
#
loop_
_entity.id
_entity.type
_entity.pdbx_description
1 polymer ?
#
loop_
_entity_poly.entity_id
_entity_poly.type
_entity_poly.pdbx_seq_one_letter_code
_entity_poly.pdbx_strand_id
1 'polypeptide(L)'
;DDLQEAKARLEKSNEGTEKGEQSEQQLLVENLTARMEIDWNQLAEYGWRDLKLAEHPVAFDVSAWWNRPWNKKIGRNPFQRPPYEDDRFTRNLPRDGFYWNAWMMSQRAGTVAYPTFAAGVSLLVYLLFYIACDMWGWQVPLFRTYGTNALAAYCLYMFTCRAVKYFIPGDTVWWYGWMMWVVAMFLIWVVIRNLEKNNIYVRM
;
A
#
# COMPACT_ATOMS: atom_id res chain seq x y z
N ASP A 1 -1.67 -35.12 55.73
CA ASP A 1 -0.64 -35.36 54.71
C ASP A 1 -0.97 -34.76 53.35
N ASP A 2 -2.20 -34.88 52.83
CA ASP A 2 -2.60 -34.33 51.52
C ASP A 2 -2.36 -32.81 51.33
N LEU A 3 -2.50 -32.03 52.40
CA LEU A 3 -2.34 -30.57 52.34
C LEU A 3 -0.88 -30.12 52.18
N GLN A 4 0.07 -30.96 52.62
CA GLN A 4 1.51 -30.71 52.44
C GLN A 4 1.95 -31.09 51.03
N GLU A 5 1.39 -32.17 50.47
CA GLU A 5 1.67 -32.59 49.10
C GLU A 5 1.14 -31.57 48.07
N ALA A 6 -0.03 -30.97 48.31
CA ALA A 6 -0.58 -29.91 47.47
C ALA A 6 0.30 -28.65 47.48
N LYS A 7 0.84 -28.25 48.63
CA LYS A 7 1.76 -27.10 48.74
C LYS A 7 3.08 -27.36 48.00
N ALA A 8 3.66 -28.54 48.14
CA ALA A 8 4.89 -28.90 47.45
C ALA A 8 4.73 -28.94 45.91
N ARG A 9 3.54 -29.27 45.39
CA ARG A 9 3.25 -29.22 43.95
C ARG A 9 3.09 -27.79 43.42
N LEU A 10 2.50 -26.88 44.21
CA LEU A 10 2.38 -25.46 43.85
C LEU A 10 3.73 -24.74 43.84
N GLU A 11 4.58 -25.00 44.83
CA GLU A 11 5.93 -24.41 44.88
C GLU A 11 6.79 -24.85 43.69
N LYS A 12 6.77 -26.13 43.32
CA LYS A 12 7.45 -26.64 42.11
C LYS A 12 6.91 -26.04 40.81
N SER A 13 5.61 -25.76 40.74
CA SER A 13 4.99 -25.13 39.56
C SER A 13 5.38 -23.66 39.41
N ASN A 14 5.49 -22.94 40.52
CA ASN A 14 5.89 -21.53 40.53
C ASN A 14 7.38 -21.37 40.18
N GLU A 15 8.26 -22.23 40.72
CA GLU A 15 9.69 -22.21 40.39
C GLU A 15 9.97 -22.48 38.90
N GLY A 16 9.17 -23.33 38.25
CA GLY A 16 9.29 -23.59 36.81
C GLY A 16 8.88 -22.41 35.94
N THR A 17 7.80 -21.71 36.34
CA THR A 17 7.28 -20.54 35.63
C THR A 17 8.22 -19.34 35.78
N GLU A 18 8.73 -19.09 36.99
CA GLU A 18 9.68 -17.99 37.24
C GLU A 18 11.01 -18.19 36.50
N LYS A 19 11.52 -19.42 36.40
CA LYS A 19 12.74 -19.71 35.63
C LYS A 19 12.54 -19.52 34.12
N GLY A 20 11.36 -19.86 33.61
CA GLY A 20 10.99 -19.62 32.21
C GLY A 20 10.89 -18.13 31.88
N GLU A 21 10.18 -17.35 32.71
CA GLU A 21 10.08 -15.90 32.53
C GLU A 21 11.42 -15.19 32.70
N GLN A 22 12.27 -15.61 33.65
CA GLN A 22 13.62 -15.07 33.78
C GLN A 22 14.48 -15.35 32.54
N SER A 23 14.35 -16.53 31.93
CA SER A 23 15.02 -16.86 30.68
C SER A 23 14.56 -15.97 29.52
N GLU A 24 13.26 -15.70 29.39
CA GLU A 24 12.73 -14.83 28.35
C GLU A 24 13.14 -13.37 28.56
N GLN A 25 13.13 -12.90 29.80
CA GLN A 25 13.59 -11.55 30.14
C GLN A 25 15.08 -11.39 29.88
N GLN A 26 15.90 -12.40 30.19
CA GLN A 26 17.34 -12.39 29.87
C GLN A 26 17.58 -12.35 28.36
N LEU A 27 16.84 -13.15 27.57
CA LEU A 27 16.92 -13.14 26.12
C LEU A 27 16.48 -11.79 25.51
N LEU A 28 15.44 -11.17 26.07
CA LEU A 28 14.99 -9.83 25.65
C LEU A 28 16.06 -8.78 25.95
N VAL A 29 16.64 -8.80 27.15
CA VAL A 29 17.71 -7.88 27.53
C VAL A 29 18.92 -8.07 26.61
N GLU A 30 19.34 -9.30 26.36
CA GLU A 30 20.45 -9.62 25.46
C GLU A 30 20.21 -9.10 24.03
N ASN A 31 19.00 -9.29 23.50
CA ASN A 31 18.62 -8.81 22.18
C ASN A 31 18.56 -7.27 22.12
N LEU A 32 18.12 -6.61 23.21
CA LEU A 32 18.11 -5.15 23.31
C LEU A 32 19.52 -4.57 23.46
N THR A 33 20.41 -5.21 24.23
CA THR A 33 21.82 -4.80 24.33
C THR A 33 22.54 -4.98 23.01
N ALA A 34 22.32 -6.10 22.30
CA ALA A 34 22.86 -6.31 20.97
C ALA A 34 22.38 -5.25 19.96
N ARG A 35 21.14 -4.75 20.08
CA ARG A 35 20.61 -3.64 19.26
C ARG A 35 21.14 -2.27 19.65
N MET A 36 21.53 -2.06 20.91
CA MET A 36 22.16 -0.82 21.37
C MET A 36 23.62 -0.72 20.94
N GLU A 37 24.33 -1.84 20.86
CA GLU A 37 25.72 -1.88 20.38
C GLU A 37 25.86 -1.67 18.86
N ILE A 38 24.76 -1.77 18.11
CA ILE A 38 24.74 -1.35 16.70
C ILE A 38 24.96 0.17 16.69
N ASP A 39 26.17 0.60 16.32
CA ASP A 39 26.46 1.99 16.04
C ASP A 39 25.64 2.40 14.81
N TRP A 40 24.48 3.01 15.07
CA TRP A 40 23.52 3.42 14.04
C TRP A 40 24.13 4.39 13.01
N ASN A 41 25.28 4.99 13.32
CA ASN A 41 26.06 5.86 12.44
C ASN A 41 27.06 5.11 11.55
N GLN A 42 27.38 3.84 11.85
CA GLN A 42 28.24 2.98 11.02
C GLN A 42 27.46 2.13 10.03
N LEU A 43 26.14 1.99 10.20
CA LEU A 43 25.29 1.44 9.16
C LEU A 43 25.40 2.36 7.94
N ALA A 44 26.00 1.86 6.86
CA ALA A 44 26.16 2.58 5.60
C ALA A 44 24.94 3.45 5.34
N GLU A 45 25.19 4.75 5.23
CA GLU A 45 24.20 5.79 5.01
C GLU A 45 23.71 5.62 3.56
N TYR A 46 22.99 4.53 3.29
CA TYR A 46 22.26 4.33 2.06
C TYR A 46 21.18 5.40 2.03
N GLY A 47 21.50 6.52 1.38
CA GLY A 47 20.69 7.73 1.27
C GLY A 47 19.41 7.52 0.46
N TRP A 48 18.56 6.57 0.85
CA TRP A 48 17.29 6.22 0.21
C TRP A 48 16.30 5.54 1.17
N ARG A 49 16.50 5.60 2.51
CA ARG A 49 15.84 4.73 3.51
C ARG A 49 14.30 4.75 3.58
N ASP A 50 13.58 5.60 2.83
CA ASP A 50 12.11 5.55 2.76
C ASP A 50 11.53 5.10 1.40
N LEU A 51 12.38 4.87 0.41
CA LEU A 51 11.96 4.30 -0.85
C LEU A 51 12.17 2.79 -0.78
N LYS A 52 11.05 2.03 -0.65
CA LYS A 52 10.99 0.58 -0.89
C LYS A 52 11.29 0.23 -2.37
N LEU A 53 12.39 0.75 -2.89
CA LEU A 53 12.86 0.57 -4.25
C LEU A 53 14.27 -0.02 -4.18
N ALA A 54 14.62 -0.84 -5.15
CA ALA A 54 16.00 -1.23 -5.36
C ALA A 54 16.86 0.02 -5.65
N GLU A 55 18.07 0.03 -5.11
CA GLU A 55 19.10 1.06 -5.36
C GLU A 55 19.39 1.24 -6.87
N HIS A 56 19.18 0.19 -7.65
CA HIS A 56 19.18 0.24 -9.09
C HIS A 56 17.77 -0.15 -9.59
N PRO A 57 16.89 0.81 -9.93
CA PRO A 57 15.70 0.46 -10.69
C PRO A 57 16.20 -0.23 -11.96
N VAL A 58 15.68 -1.42 -12.26
CA VAL A 58 16.09 -2.20 -13.44
C VAL A 58 15.89 -1.32 -14.66
N ALA A 59 16.96 -0.68 -15.12
CA ALA A 59 16.98 -0.02 -16.41
C ALA A 59 16.68 -1.13 -17.40
N PHE A 60 15.58 -0.98 -18.13
CA PHE A 60 15.19 -1.97 -19.12
C PHE A 60 16.25 -1.94 -20.21
N ASP A 61 17.20 -2.87 -20.16
CA ASP A 61 18.19 -3.02 -21.21
C ASP A 61 17.50 -3.65 -22.42
N VAL A 62 17.02 -2.75 -23.30
CA VAL A 62 16.34 -3.10 -24.55
C VAL A 62 17.20 -4.03 -25.39
N SER A 63 18.53 -3.88 -25.34
CA SER A 63 19.46 -4.70 -26.12
C SER A 63 19.54 -6.14 -25.59
N ALA A 64 19.59 -6.31 -24.27
CA ALA A 64 19.56 -7.63 -23.64
C ALA A 64 18.18 -8.31 -23.75
N TRP A 65 17.09 -7.54 -23.84
CA TRP A 65 15.73 -8.09 -23.94
C TRP A 65 15.49 -8.91 -25.20
N TRP A 66 16.01 -8.46 -26.35
CA TRP A 66 15.80 -9.16 -27.62
C TRP A 66 16.48 -10.52 -27.66
N ASN A 67 17.64 -10.65 -27.01
CA ASN A 67 18.47 -11.85 -27.03
C ASN A 67 18.11 -12.91 -25.97
N ARG A 68 17.18 -12.62 -25.04
CA ARG A 68 16.77 -13.59 -24.01
C ARG A 68 15.72 -14.59 -24.51
N PRO A 69 15.81 -15.88 -24.16
CA PRO A 69 14.76 -16.85 -24.47
C PRO A 69 13.46 -16.52 -23.71
N TRP A 70 12.30 -16.84 -24.31
CA TRP A 70 10.97 -16.44 -23.79
C TRP A 70 10.73 -16.83 -22.33
N ASN A 71 11.19 -18.02 -21.93
CA ASN A 71 11.10 -18.54 -20.56
C ASN A 71 11.90 -17.71 -19.52
N LYS A 72 12.88 -16.91 -19.94
CA LYS A 72 13.65 -15.99 -19.09
C LYS A 72 13.21 -14.53 -19.21
N LYS A 73 12.32 -14.21 -20.17
CA LYS A 73 11.70 -12.87 -20.30
C LYS A 73 10.58 -12.68 -19.30
N ILE A 74 9.82 -13.74 -19.05
CA ILE A 74 8.86 -13.80 -17.95
C ILE A 74 9.71 -13.89 -16.69
N GLY A 75 9.77 -12.79 -15.92
CA GLY A 75 10.47 -12.76 -14.64
C GLY A 75 9.98 -13.88 -13.72
N ARG A 76 10.69 -14.12 -12.60
CA ARG A 76 10.20 -15.07 -11.60
C ARG A 76 8.73 -14.78 -11.27
N ASN A 77 7.97 -15.85 -11.05
CA ASN A 77 6.57 -15.75 -10.67
C ASN A 77 6.45 -14.78 -9.46
N PRO A 78 5.62 -13.72 -9.55
CA PRO A 78 5.47 -12.75 -8.45
C PRO A 78 4.95 -13.38 -7.15
N PHE A 79 4.33 -14.57 -7.23
CA PHE A 79 3.84 -15.34 -6.08
C PHE A 79 4.84 -16.35 -5.55
N GLN A 80 5.96 -16.57 -6.25
CA GLN A 80 7.01 -17.45 -5.74
C GLN A 80 7.71 -16.72 -4.61
N ARG A 81 7.61 -17.29 -3.41
CA ARG A 81 8.28 -16.74 -2.23
C ARG A 81 9.80 -16.66 -2.52
N PRO A 82 10.48 -15.61 -2.04
CA PRO A 82 11.93 -15.57 -2.05
C PRO A 82 12.46 -16.83 -1.35
N PRO A 83 13.57 -17.41 -1.82
CA PRO A 83 14.29 -18.39 -1.03
C PRO A 83 14.90 -17.67 0.18
N TYR A 84 14.10 -17.49 1.24
CA TYR A 84 14.56 -16.94 2.52
C TYR A 84 15.22 -18.00 3.43
N GLU A 85 15.25 -19.27 3.01
CA GLU A 85 15.72 -20.38 3.84
C GLU A 85 17.20 -20.76 3.66
N ASP A 86 17.96 -20.03 2.83
CA ASP A 86 19.42 -20.23 2.78
C ASP A 86 20.11 -19.17 3.66
N ASP A 87 20.43 -19.56 4.90
CA ASP A 87 21.05 -18.72 5.94
C ASP A 87 22.37 -18.04 5.50
N ARG A 88 22.98 -18.53 4.41
CA ARG A 88 24.18 -17.92 3.83
C ARG A 88 23.90 -16.59 3.14
N PHE A 89 22.66 -16.38 2.67
CA PHE A 89 22.24 -15.19 1.94
C PHE A 89 21.59 -14.13 2.85
N THR A 90 21.00 -14.52 3.98
CA THR A 90 20.33 -13.60 4.92
C THR A 90 21.30 -12.78 5.78
N ARG A 91 22.54 -13.25 6.00
CA ARG A 91 23.55 -12.53 6.80
C ARG A 91 24.31 -11.42 6.05
N ASN A 92 24.47 -11.53 4.74
CA ASN A 92 25.43 -10.70 3.99
C ASN A 92 24.87 -9.98 2.76
N LEU A 93 23.61 -10.17 2.40
CA LEU A 93 22.99 -9.44 1.28
C LEU A 93 21.92 -8.49 1.82
N PRO A 94 22.01 -7.19 1.52
CA PRO A 94 20.93 -6.26 1.76
C PRO A 94 19.62 -6.81 1.21
N ARG A 95 18.50 -6.44 1.83
CA ARG A 95 17.12 -6.82 1.49
C ARG A 95 16.67 -6.40 0.07
N ASP A 96 17.63 -6.04 -0.77
CA ASP A 96 17.56 -5.29 -2.01
C ASP A 96 17.64 -6.23 -3.23
N GLY A 97 18.20 -7.44 -3.03
CA GLY A 97 18.27 -8.49 -4.05
C GLY A 97 16.91 -9.09 -4.45
N PHE A 98 15.82 -8.76 -3.75
CA PHE A 98 14.49 -9.30 -4.06
C PHE A 98 13.64 -8.40 -4.98
N TYR A 99 13.93 -7.10 -5.07
CA TYR A 99 13.14 -6.14 -5.85
C TYR A 99 13.40 -6.18 -7.37
N TRP A 100 14.02 -7.24 -7.88
CA TRP A 100 14.49 -7.38 -9.26
C TRP A 100 13.42 -7.73 -10.30
N ASN A 101 12.14 -7.69 -9.95
CA ASN A 101 11.11 -7.91 -10.97
C ASN A 101 10.71 -6.56 -11.59
N ALA A 102 11.04 -6.37 -12.86
CA ALA A 102 10.56 -5.26 -13.69
C ALA A 102 9.01 -5.16 -13.69
N TRP A 103 8.32 -6.23 -13.29
CA TRP A 103 6.86 -6.30 -13.15
C TRP A 103 6.31 -6.00 -11.76
N MET A 104 7.15 -5.64 -10.80
CA MET A 104 6.66 -5.26 -9.48
C MET A 104 5.90 -3.93 -9.57
N MET A 105 4.67 -3.88 -9.04
CA MET A 105 3.87 -2.67 -9.03
C MET A 105 4.23 -1.79 -7.84
N SER A 106 4.77 -0.61 -8.12
CA SER A 106 4.89 0.44 -7.11
C SER A 106 4.47 1.79 -7.70
N GLN A 107 3.42 2.37 -7.13
CA GLN A 107 2.90 3.68 -7.52
C GLN A 107 3.92 4.79 -7.23
N ARG A 108 4.66 4.69 -6.11
CA ARG A 108 5.67 5.68 -5.73
C ARG A 108 6.92 5.61 -6.59
N ALA A 109 7.24 4.41 -7.08
CA ALA A 109 8.42 4.17 -7.90
C ALA A 109 8.23 4.47 -9.38
N GLY A 110 6.98 4.63 -9.84
CA GLY A 110 6.68 4.79 -11.27
C GLY A 110 7.12 3.58 -12.11
N THR A 111 7.15 2.38 -11.54
CA THR A 111 7.52 1.13 -12.24
C THR A 111 6.67 0.93 -13.48
N VAL A 112 7.25 0.53 -14.63
CA VAL A 112 6.56 0.37 -15.94
C VAL A 112 5.28 -0.49 -15.86
N ALA A 113 5.24 -1.50 -15.01
CA ALA A 113 4.04 -2.32 -14.82
C ALA A 113 2.81 -1.52 -14.33
N TYR A 114 3.02 -0.49 -13.50
CA TYR A 114 1.94 0.33 -12.96
C TYR A 114 1.22 1.15 -14.04
N PRO A 115 1.88 2.03 -14.84
CA PRO A 115 1.21 2.78 -15.89
C PRO A 115 0.67 1.86 -17.00
N THR A 116 1.35 0.75 -17.36
CA THR A 116 0.82 -0.17 -18.37
C THR A 116 -0.50 -0.80 -17.92
N PHE A 117 -0.57 -1.26 -16.66
CA PHE A 117 -1.81 -1.78 -16.10
C PHE A 117 -2.88 -0.69 -15.94
N ALA A 118 -2.52 0.47 -15.39
CA ALA A 118 -3.44 1.58 -15.21
C ALA A 118 -4.01 2.09 -16.54
N ALA A 119 -3.20 2.13 -17.60
CA ALA A 119 -3.63 2.45 -18.96
C ALA A 119 -4.57 1.39 -19.54
N GLY A 120 -4.28 0.10 -19.33
CA GLY A 120 -5.17 -0.98 -19.74
C GLY A 120 -6.53 -0.91 -19.05
N VAL A 121 -6.53 -0.70 -17.72
CA VAL A 121 -7.77 -0.55 -16.94
C VAL A 121 -8.53 0.73 -17.35
N SER A 122 -7.85 1.85 -17.57
CA SER A 122 -8.52 3.08 -18.00
C SER A 122 -9.17 2.94 -19.38
N LEU A 123 -8.51 2.25 -20.33
CA LEU A 123 -9.09 1.93 -21.64
C LEU A 123 -10.31 1.00 -21.52
N LEU A 124 -10.25 0.00 -20.64
CA LEU A 124 -11.39 -0.89 -20.39
C LEU A 124 -12.58 -0.12 -19.81
N VAL A 125 -12.34 0.72 -18.80
CA VAL A 125 -13.40 1.57 -18.22
C VAL A 125 -13.97 2.52 -19.27
N TYR A 126 -13.12 3.16 -20.08
CA TYR A 126 -13.56 4.00 -21.18
C TYR A 126 -14.44 3.24 -22.17
N LEU A 127 -14.05 2.02 -22.56
CA LEU A 127 -14.84 1.17 -23.45
C LEU A 127 -16.22 0.83 -22.86
N LEU A 128 -16.30 0.55 -21.56
CA LEU A 128 -17.58 0.31 -20.88
C LEU A 128 -18.48 1.55 -20.94
N PHE A 129 -17.92 2.75 -20.71
CA PHE A 129 -18.68 4.00 -20.83
C PHE A 129 -19.08 4.30 -22.28
N TYR A 130 -18.23 4.00 -23.25
CA TYR A 130 -18.56 4.13 -24.67
C TYR A 130 -19.76 3.26 -25.04
N ILE A 131 -19.76 1.99 -24.64
CA ILE A 131 -20.90 1.09 -24.89
C ILE A 131 -22.16 1.58 -24.15
N ALA A 132 -22.04 1.94 -22.88
CA ALA A 132 -23.20 2.32 -22.07
C ALA A 132 -23.82 3.67 -22.50
N CYS A 133 -22.99 4.69 -22.74
CA CYS A 133 -23.46 6.04 -23.02
C CYS A 133 -23.74 6.24 -24.52
N ASP A 134 -22.83 5.81 -25.40
CA ASP A 134 -22.92 6.12 -26.84
C ASP A 134 -23.75 5.08 -27.60
N MET A 135 -23.59 3.78 -27.29
CA MET A 135 -24.36 2.74 -27.99
C MET A 135 -25.76 2.55 -27.41
N TRP A 136 -25.92 2.56 -26.09
CA TRP A 136 -27.23 2.41 -25.44
C TRP A 136 -27.94 3.72 -25.16
N GLY A 137 -27.28 4.87 -25.36
CA GLY A 137 -27.87 6.18 -25.11
C GLY A 137 -28.11 6.49 -23.63
N TRP A 138 -27.45 5.77 -22.70
CA TRP A 138 -27.67 5.99 -21.28
C TRP A 138 -27.01 7.29 -20.82
N GLN A 139 -27.82 8.31 -20.58
CA GLN A 139 -27.34 9.60 -20.07
C GLN A 139 -27.63 9.72 -18.57
N VAL A 140 -26.59 9.57 -17.74
CA VAL A 140 -26.70 9.85 -16.32
C VAL A 140 -26.45 11.36 -16.08
N PRO A 141 -27.42 12.12 -15.53
CA PRO A 141 -27.27 13.56 -15.31
C PRO A 141 -26.07 13.93 -14.46
N LEU A 142 -25.65 13.02 -13.56
CA LEU A 142 -24.46 13.16 -12.73
C LEU A 142 -23.22 13.45 -13.60
N PHE A 143 -22.91 12.60 -14.59
CA PHE A 143 -21.73 12.78 -15.44
C PHE A 143 -21.81 14.08 -16.25
N ARG A 144 -23.01 14.47 -16.68
CA ARG A 144 -23.21 15.75 -17.38
C ARG A 144 -22.87 16.94 -16.49
N THR A 145 -23.40 16.96 -15.26
CA THR A 145 -23.17 18.05 -14.31
C THR A 145 -21.71 18.15 -13.87
N TYR A 146 -21.05 17.01 -13.62
CA TYR A 146 -19.61 17.00 -13.29
C TYR A 146 -18.72 17.36 -14.49
N GLY A 147 -19.10 16.96 -15.70
CA GLY A 147 -18.33 17.23 -16.92
C GLY A 147 -18.39 18.70 -17.37
N THR A 148 -19.54 19.36 -17.24
CA THR A 148 -19.70 20.77 -17.66
C THR A 148 -18.89 21.75 -16.79
N ASN A 149 -18.60 21.37 -15.55
CA ASN A 149 -17.91 22.18 -14.55
C ASN A 149 -16.75 21.42 -13.89
N ALA A 150 -15.94 20.72 -14.70
CA ALA A 150 -14.88 19.84 -14.21
C ALA A 150 -13.85 20.57 -13.32
N LEU A 151 -13.48 21.83 -13.65
CA LEU A 151 -12.53 22.60 -12.84
C LEU A 151 -13.10 22.92 -11.46
N ALA A 152 -14.34 23.42 -11.41
CA ALA A 152 -15.02 23.72 -10.16
C ALA A 152 -15.16 22.45 -9.29
N ALA A 153 -15.53 21.33 -9.91
CA ALA A 153 -15.62 20.04 -9.24
C ALA A 153 -14.29 19.61 -8.61
N TYR A 154 -13.19 19.75 -9.36
CA TYR A 154 -11.85 19.40 -8.88
C TYR A 154 -11.43 20.26 -7.67
N CYS A 155 -11.64 21.57 -7.74
CA CYS A 155 -11.34 22.47 -6.63
C CYS A 155 -12.22 22.14 -5.41
N LEU A 156 -13.53 21.98 -5.60
CA LEU A 156 -14.48 21.64 -4.53
C LEU A 156 -14.12 20.30 -3.88
N TYR A 157 -13.71 19.30 -4.66
CA TYR A 157 -13.30 18.01 -4.13
C TYR A 157 -12.17 18.12 -3.11
N MET A 158 -11.16 18.95 -3.38
CA MET A 158 -10.06 19.19 -2.43
C MET A 158 -10.54 19.82 -1.11
N PHE A 159 -11.46 20.78 -1.18
CA PHE A 159 -12.03 21.42 0.01
C PHE A 159 -12.92 20.44 0.79
N THR A 160 -13.81 19.73 0.10
CA THR A 160 -14.71 18.77 0.73
C THR A 160 -13.95 17.61 1.36
N CYS A 161 -12.91 17.08 0.73
CA CYS A 161 -12.07 16.02 1.33
C CYS A 161 -11.41 16.49 2.62
N ARG A 162 -10.89 17.72 2.67
CA ARG A 162 -10.32 18.29 3.90
C ARG A 162 -11.37 18.46 4.99
N ALA A 163 -12.56 18.93 4.65
CA ALA A 163 -13.65 19.10 5.59
C ALA A 163 -14.14 17.75 6.16
N VAL A 164 -14.36 16.77 5.28
CA VAL A 164 -14.85 15.43 5.63
C VAL A 164 -13.83 14.65 6.46
N LYS A 165 -12.53 14.86 6.23
CA LYS A 165 -11.46 14.20 7.02
C LYS A 165 -11.60 14.43 8.53
N TYR A 166 -12.13 15.58 8.97
CA TYR A 166 -12.35 15.84 10.41
C TYR A 166 -13.45 14.97 11.03
N PHE A 167 -14.34 14.39 10.23
CA PHE A 167 -15.45 13.55 10.68
C PHE A 167 -15.16 12.05 10.60
N ILE A 168 -13.99 11.66 10.09
CA ILE A 168 -13.57 10.27 9.91
C ILE A 168 -12.54 9.92 11.01
N PRO A 169 -12.89 9.06 11.99
CA PRO A 169 -11.88 8.55 12.92
C PRO A 169 -10.79 7.76 12.17
N GLY A 170 -9.56 7.74 12.71
CA GLY A 170 -8.43 7.08 12.06
C GLY A 170 -8.68 5.59 11.74
N ASP A 171 -9.38 4.91 12.66
CA ASP A 171 -9.72 3.49 12.54
C ASP A 171 -11.19 3.30 12.18
N THR A 172 -11.56 3.69 10.96
CA THR A 172 -12.95 3.52 10.47
C THR A 172 -13.17 2.16 9.82
N VAL A 173 -14.34 1.58 10.09
CA VAL A 173 -14.82 0.41 9.35
C VAL A 173 -15.07 0.81 7.90
N TRP A 174 -14.75 -0.08 6.96
CA TRP A 174 -14.79 0.19 5.53
C TRP A 174 -16.12 0.79 5.04
N TRP A 175 -17.27 0.34 5.56
CA TRP A 175 -18.59 0.85 5.17
C TRP A 175 -18.79 2.33 5.55
N TYR A 176 -18.25 2.76 6.70
CA TYR A 176 -18.36 4.14 7.16
C TYR A 176 -17.54 5.07 6.26
N GLY A 177 -16.37 4.61 5.81
CA GLY A 177 -15.56 5.31 4.82
C GLY A 177 -16.31 5.53 3.50
N TRP A 178 -17.00 4.50 3.00
CA TRP A 178 -17.85 4.62 1.81
C TRP A 178 -19.03 5.57 2.02
N MET A 179 -19.70 5.52 3.18
CA MET A 179 -20.78 6.46 3.47
C MET A 179 -20.31 7.91 3.47
N MET A 180 -19.17 8.19 4.10
CA MET A 180 -18.60 9.54 4.12
C MET A 180 -18.16 10.00 2.73
N TRP A 181 -17.64 9.09 1.90
CA TRP A 181 -17.34 9.38 0.50
C TRP A 181 -18.60 9.74 -0.31
N VAL A 182 -19.71 9.00 -0.11
CA VAL A 182 -21.01 9.32 -0.75
C VAL A 182 -21.53 10.69 -0.30
N VAL A 183 -21.45 11.00 0.99
CA VAL A 183 -21.83 12.32 1.51
C VAL A 183 -20.96 13.43 0.91
N ALA A 184 -19.64 13.22 0.82
CA ALA A 184 -18.72 14.16 0.18
C ALA A 184 -19.10 14.42 -1.29
N MET A 185 -19.35 13.35 -2.05
CA MET A 185 -19.79 13.44 -3.45
C MET A 185 -21.12 14.15 -3.56
N PHE A 186 -22.09 13.84 -2.70
CA PHE A 186 -23.40 14.49 -2.70
C PHE A 186 -23.29 16.00 -2.46
N LEU A 187 -22.48 16.43 -1.49
CA LEU A 187 -22.25 17.85 -1.22
C LEU A 187 -21.65 18.58 -2.42
N ILE A 188 -20.62 17.98 -3.05
CA ILE A 188 -20.01 18.53 -4.26
C ILE A 188 -21.05 18.62 -5.38
N TRP A 189 -21.84 17.57 -5.59
CA TRP A 189 -22.89 17.55 -6.59
C TRP A 189 -23.93 18.66 -6.38
N VAL A 190 -24.38 18.91 -5.14
CA VAL A 190 -25.33 19.99 -4.83
C VAL A 190 -24.78 21.35 -5.24
N VAL A 191 -23.51 21.63 -4.91
CA VAL A 191 -22.87 22.91 -5.25
C VAL A 191 -22.71 23.07 -6.76
N ILE A 192 -22.20 22.05 -7.45
CA ILE A 192 -22.03 22.10 -8.91
C ILE A 192 -23.40 22.22 -9.61
N ARG A 193 -24.41 21.49 -9.13
CA ARG A 193 -25.77 21.57 -9.67
C ARG A 193 -26.37 22.96 -9.49
N ASN A 194 -26.06 23.65 -8.40
CA ASN A 194 -26.45 25.04 -8.20
C ASN A 194 -25.74 25.97 -9.21
N LEU A 195 -24.44 25.80 -9.43
CA LEU A 195 -23.68 26.55 -10.45
C LEU A 195 -24.22 26.31 -11.88
N GLU A 196 -24.54 25.06 -12.22
CA GLU A 196 -25.16 24.71 -13.51
C GLU A 196 -26.50 25.43 -13.71
N LYS A 197 -27.37 25.45 -12.67
CA LYS A 197 -28.66 26.15 -12.72
C LYS A 197 -28.51 27.67 -12.93
N ASN A 198 -27.44 28.25 -12.40
CA ASN A 198 -27.14 29.68 -12.56
C ASN A 198 -26.37 29.99 -13.87
N ASN A 199 -26.12 28.99 -14.73
CA ASN A 199 -25.33 29.12 -15.96
C ASN A 199 -23.92 29.68 -15.75
N ILE A 200 -23.31 29.43 -14.58
CA ILE A 200 -21.93 29.81 -14.30
C ILE A 200 -21.04 28.62 -14.67
N TYR A 201 -20.30 28.77 -15.78
CA TYR A 201 -19.40 27.73 -16.29
C TYR A 201 -17.95 28.11 -16.04
N VAL A 202 -17.28 27.38 -15.17
CA VAL A 202 -15.84 27.53 -14.93
C VAL A 202 -15.12 26.47 -15.75
N ARG A 203 -14.55 26.88 -16.89
CA ARG A 203 -13.82 26.02 -17.83
C ARG A 203 -12.32 26.33 -17.79
N MET A 204 -11.50 25.33 -18.07
CA MET A 204 -10.06 25.48 -18.37
C MET A 204 -9.87 25.73 -19.86
#